data_AF-A0A843EVG4-F1
#
_entry.id   AF-A0A843EVG4-F1
#
_cell.length_a   1.000
_cell.length_b   1.000
_cell.length_c   1.000
_cell.angle_alpha   90.00
_cell.angle_beta   90.00
_cell.angle_gamma   90.00
#
_symmetry.space_group_name_H-M   'P 1'
#
loop_
_entity.id
_entity.type
_entity.pdbx_description
1 polymer ?
#
loop_
_entity_poly.entity_id
_entity_poly.type
_entity_poly.pdbx_seq_one_letter_code
_entity_poly.pdbx_strand_id
1 'polypeptide(L)'
;FLENTRLERIMYLIIVVIFIFTFALYFIDPTFSLFDSLWFVMVTLTTVGYGDITPQNPLAKALSLLLIIAGIFVFSTLTGAISSYYTDKVLNIDSDVEDGIDRLSDKVDNLESELVDIKKELKASQNQNKELSEKLDELLKK
;
A
#
# COMPACT_ATOMS: atom_id res chain seq x y z
N PHE A 1 0.47 -8.67 -11.83
CA PHE A 1 -0.42 -9.83 -12.09
C PHE A 1 -1.11 -10.32 -10.81
N LEU A 2 -0.40 -10.40 -9.67
CA LEU A 2 -0.95 -10.92 -8.41
C LEU A 2 -1.94 -9.98 -7.68
N GLU A 3 -1.85 -8.65 -7.84
CA GLU A 3 -2.76 -7.71 -7.15
C GLU A 3 -4.19 -7.69 -7.72
N ASN A 4 -4.36 -7.57 -9.04
CA ASN A 4 -5.71 -7.55 -9.65
C ASN A 4 -6.48 -8.85 -9.36
N THR A 5 -5.81 -10.00 -9.39
CA THR A 5 -6.46 -11.30 -9.15
C THR A 5 -6.99 -11.48 -7.73
N ARG A 6 -6.41 -10.80 -6.72
CA ARG A 6 -6.85 -10.91 -5.31
C ARG A 6 -8.17 -10.18 -5.09
N LEU A 7 -8.27 -8.93 -5.54
CA LEU A 7 -9.49 -8.13 -5.42
C LEU A 7 -10.63 -8.70 -6.27
N GLU A 8 -10.33 -9.07 -7.52
CA GLU A 8 -11.31 -9.72 -8.41
C GLU A 8 -11.87 -11.01 -7.81
N ARG A 9 -11.01 -11.84 -7.18
CA ARG A 9 -11.45 -13.07 -6.50
C ARG A 9 -12.33 -12.77 -5.28
N ILE A 10 -12.01 -11.76 -4.49
CA ILE A 10 -12.83 -11.37 -3.32
C ILE A 10 -14.19 -10.86 -3.79
N MET A 11 -14.24 -9.99 -4.80
CA MET A 11 -15.49 -9.51 -5.39
C MET A 11 -16.34 -10.67 -5.92
N TYR A 12 -15.72 -11.61 -6.65
CA TYR A 12 -16.40 -12.80 -7.13
C TYR A 12 -16.95 -13.66 -5.98
N LEU A 13 -16.16 -13.87 -4.93
CA LEU A 13 -16.57 -14.64 -3.75
C LEU A 13 -17.77 -13.99 -3.04
N ILE A 14 -17.78 -12.66 -2.88
CA ILE A 14 -18.91 -11.93 -2.28
C ILE A 14 -20.19 -12.14 -3.10
N ILE A 15 -20.10 -11.97 -4.42
CA ILE A 15 -21.23 -12.18 -5.33
C ILE A 15 -21.76 -13.62 -5.21
N VAL A 16 -20.85 -14.61 -5.24
CA VAL A 16 -21.21 -16.03 -5.11
C VAL A 16 -21.89 -16.32 -3.78
N VAL A 17 -21.36 -15.79 -2.66
CA VAL A 17 -21.97 -15.93 -1.33
C VAL A 17 -23.38 -15.33 -1.32
N ILE A 18 -23.57 -14.11 -1.84
CA ILE A 18 -24.88 -13.47 -1.91
C ILE A 18 -25.87 -14.38 -2.65
N PHE A 19 -25.55 -14.80 -3.87
CA PHE A 19 -26.45 -15.63 -4.66
C PHE A 19 -26.73 -16.99 -4.02
N ILE A 20 -25.71 -17.67 -3.48
CA ILE A 20 -25.90 -18.97 -2.81
C ILE A 20 -26.90 -18.85 -1.65
N PHE A 21 -26.71 -17.87 -0.77
CA PHE A 21 -27.61 -17.68 0.37
C PHE A 21 -29.00 -17.18 -0.04
N THR A 22 -29.09 -16.33 -1.07
CA THR A 22 -30.37 -15.86 -1.61
C THR A 22 -31.19 -17.01 -2.19
N PHE A 23 -30.58 -17.86 -3.04
CA PHE A 23 -31.29 -19.02 -3.59
C PHE A 23 -31.63 -20.03 -2.50
N ALA A 24 -30.70 -20.31 -1.58
CA ALA A 24 -30.97 -21.25 -0.50
C ALA A 24 -32.13 -20.80 0.40
N LEU A 25 -32.22 -19.51 0.76
CA LEU A 25 -33.37 -18.98 1.52
C LEU A 25 -34.67 -19.06 0.72
N TYR A 26 -34.65 -18.69 -0.55
CA TYR A 26 -35.82 -18.75 -1.43
C TYR A 26 -36.42 -20.17 -1.52
N PHE A 27 -35.57 -21.21 -1.53
CA PHE A 27 -36.04 -22.60 -1.58
C PHE A 27 -36.44 -23.17 -0.21
N ILE A 28 -35.85 -22.70 0.89
CA ILE A 28 -36.10 -23.24 2.23
C ILE A 28 -37.29 -22.56 2.90
N ASP A 29 -37.46 -21.26 2.73
CA ASP A 29 -38.53 -20.49 3.34
C ASP A 29 -39.52 -20.00 2.26
N PRO A 30 -40.70 -20.64 2.13
CA PRO A 30 -41.69 -20.27 1.11
C PRO A 30 -42.32 -18.88 1.38
N THR A 31 -42.08 -18.28 2.55
CA THR A 31 -42.54 -16.92 2.85
C THR A 31 -41.67 -15.84 2.20
N PHE A 32 -40.48 -16.20 1.72
CA PHE A 32 -39.55 -15.27 1.10
C PHE A 32 -39.73 -15.29 -0.43
N SER A 33 -40.00 -14.13 -1.03
CA SER A 33 -39.80 -13.98 -2.47
C SER A 33 -38.29 -13.99 -2.80
N LEU A 34 -37.96 -14.13 -4.09
CA LEU A 34 -36.56 -14.04 -4.52
C LEU A 34 -35.96 -12.66 -4.15
N PHE A 35 -36.76 -11.61 -4.26
CA PHE A 35 -36.34 -10.25 -3.91
C PHE A 35 -36.16 -10.10 -2.40
N ASP A 36 -37.08 -10.63 -1.59
CA ASP A 36 -36.98 -10.59 -0.12
C ASP A 36 -35.78 -11.39 0.39
N SER A 37 -35.46 -12.51 -0.26
CA SER A 37 -34.27 -13.31 0.00
C SER A 37 -32.99 -12.54 -0.29
N LEU A 38 -32.94 -11.84 -1.43
CA LEU A 38 -31.80 -11.00 -1.79
C LEU A 38 -31.67 -9.82 -0.82
N TRP A 39 -32.77 -9.16 -0.51
CA TRP A 39 -32.83 -8.04 0.43
C TRP A 39 -32.31 -8.47 1.80
N PHE A 40 -32.85 -9.54 2.37
CA PHE A 40 -32.43 -10.07 3.67
C PHE A 40 -30.94 -10.41 3.69
N VAL A 41 -30.44 -11.09 2.64
CA VAL A 41 -29.02 -11.44 2.53
C VAL A 41 -28.16 -10.18 2.47
N MET A 42 -28.54 -9.19 1.66
CA MET A 42 -27.81 -7.93 1.54
C MET A 42 -27.74 -7.17 2.87
N VAL A 43 -28.87 -6.96 3.56
CA VAL A 43 -28.89 -6.19 4.82
C VAL A 43 -28.20 -6.94 5.96
N THR A 44 -28.22 -8.27 5.95
CA THR A 44 -27.52 -9.09 6.94
C THR A 44 -26.03 -9.12 6.67
N LEU A 45 -25.63 -9.35 5.42
CA LEU A 45 -24.23 -9.42 5.01
C LEU A 45 -23.54 -8.07 5.18
N THR A 46 -24.25 -6.95 4.98
CA THR A 46 -23.73 -5.59 5.21
C THR A 46 -23.83 -5.15 6.67
N THR A 47 -24.33 -5.99 7.58
CA THR A 47 -24.55 -5.71 9.00
C THR A 47 -25.56 -4.59 9.32
N VAL A 48 -26.35 -4.14 8.33
CA VAL A 48 -27.39 -3.13 8.51
C VAL A 48 -28.54 -3.68 9.35
N GLY A 49 -29.02 -4.87 9.02
CA GLY A 49 -29.95 -5.64 9.86
C GLY A 49 -31.24 -4.92 10.26
N TYR A 50 -32.00 -4.36 9.31
CA TYR A 50 -33.25 -3.64 9.61
C TYR A 50 -34.28 -4.46 10.40
N GLY A 51 -34.29 -5.79 10.22
CA GLY A 51 -35.20 -6.70 10.93
C GLY A 51 -36.65 -6.63 10.45
N ASP A 52 -36.90 -5.96 9.33
CA ASP A 52 -38.18 -5.87 8.62
C ASP A 52 -38.60 -7.21 8.03
N ILE A 53 -37.65 -7.96 7.48
CA ILE A 53 -37.82 -9.33 7.00
C ILE A 53 -36.91 -10.24 7.81
N THR A 54 -37.47 -11.30 8.40
CA THR A 54 -36.70 -12.26 9.21
C THR A 54 -37.16 -13.70 8.97
N PRO A 55 -36.23 -14.67 8.90
CA PRO A 55 -36.57 -16.07 8.69
C PRO A 55 -37.36 -16.60 9.88
N GLN A 56 -38.50 -17.24 9.60
CA GLN A 56 -39.34 -17.83 10.65
C GLN A 56 -39.06 -19.33 10.83
N ASN A 57 -38.72 -20.02 9.74
CA ASN A 57 -38.41 -21.44 9.72
C ASN A 57 -37.10 -21.75 10.48
N PRO A 58 -37.05 -22.77 11.36
CA PRO A 58 -35.82 -23.20 12.04
C PRO A 58 -34.63 -23.44 11.09
N LEU A 59 -34.87 -24.02 9.90
CA LEU A 59 -33.81 -24.25 8.91
C LEU A 59 -33.32 -22.93 8.29
N ALA A 60 -34.22 -22.00 7.99
CA ALA A 60 -33.85 -20.68 7.49
C ALA A 60 -33.07 -19.88 8.54
N LYS A 61 -33.44 -20.00 9.83
CA LYS A 61 -32.67 -19.41 10.94
C LYS A 61 -31.26 -19.99 11.05
N ALA A 62 -31.11 -21.32 10.91
CA ALA A 62 -29.80 -21.96 10.88
C ALA A 62 -28.94 -21.48 9.70
N LEU A 63 -29.55 -21.33 8.51
CA LEU A 63 -28.87 -20.77 7.34
C LEU A 63 -28.45 -19.31 7.58
N SER A 64 -29.28 -18.50 8.24
CA SER A 64 -28.94 -17.12 8.58
C SER A 64 -27.79 -17.02 9.58
N LEU A 65 -27.66 -17.97 10.51
CA LEU A 65 -26.47 -18.05 11.38
C LEU A 65 -25.20 -18.31 10.56
N LEU A 66 -25.27 -19.19 9.56
CA LEU A 66 -24.15 -19.43 8.65
C LEU A 66 -23.84 -18.19 7.80
N LEU A 67 -24.85 -17.45 7.37
CA LEU A 67 -24.67 -16.18 6.65
C LEU A 67 -23.93 -15.15 7.49
N ILE A 68 -24.28 -15.01 8.77
CA ILE A 68 -23.60 -14.09 9.69
C ILE A 68 -22.11 -14.45 9.81
N ILE A 69 -21.81 -15.73 10.01
CA ILE A 69 -20.42 -16.22 10.07
C ILE A 69 -19.69 -15.95 8.75
N ALA A 70 -20.33 -16.25 7.61
CA ALA A 70 -19.77 -15.97 6.29
C ALA A 70 -19.49 -14.47 6.08
N GLY A 71 -20.37 -13.59 6.57
CA GLY A 71 -20.18 -12.15 6.54
C GLY A 71 -18.93 -11.68 7.26
N ILE A 72 -18.63 -12.27 8.43
CA ILE A 72 -17.39 -11.96 9.16
C ILE A 72 -16.15 -12.31 8.32
N PHE A 73 -16.15 -13.47 7.66
CA PHE A 73 -15.05 -13.86 6.76
C PHE A 73 -14.92 -12.91 5.57
N VAL A 74 -16.03 -12.52 4.95
CA VAL A 74 -16.05 -11.55 3.85
C VAL A 74 -15.40 -10.24 4.28
N PHE A 75 -15.83 -9.65 5.40
CA PHE A 75 -15.23 -8.40 5.89
C PHE A 75 -13.76 -8.56 6.28
N SER A 76 -13.39 -9.66 6.92
CA SER A 76 -11.99 -9.96 7.27
C SER A 76 -11.09 -10.00 6.04
N THR A 77 -11.54 -10.67 4.98
CA THR A 77 -10.77 -10.74 3.72
C THR A 77 -10.69 -9.38 3.01
N LEU A 78 -11.76 -8.59 3.04
CA LEU A 78 -11.77 -7.23 2.49
C LEU A 78 -10.76 -6.34 3.24
N THR A 79 -10.79 -6.34 4.56
CA THR A 79 -9.81 -5.61 5.39
C THR A 79 -8.39 -6.09 5.13
N GLY A 80 -8.17 -7.39 5.03
CA GLY A 80 -6.85 -7.96 4.71
C GLY A 80 -6.33 -7.54 3.34
N ALA A 81 -7.20 -7.50 2.32
CA ALA A 81 -6.84 -7.04 0.99
C ALA A 81 -6.46 -5.55 0.97
N ILE A 82 -7.24 -4.71 1.65
CA ILE A 82 -6.94 -3.29 1.82
C ILE A 82 -5.59 -3.12 2.54
N SER A 83 -5.39 -3.83 3.66
CA SER A 83 -4.13 -3.78 4.41
C SER A 83 -2.94 -4.19 3.54
N SER A 84 -3.04 -5.26 2.77
CA SER A 84 -1.97 -5.71 1.87
C SER A 84 -1.59 -4.63 0.87
N TYR A 85 -2.57 -3.95 0.27
CA TYR A 85 -2.33 -2.87 -0.69
C TYR A 85 -1.59 -1.69 -0.04
N TYR A 86 -1.95 -1.33 1.19
CA TYR A 86 -1.26 -0.26 1.92
C TYR A 86 0.13 -0.68 2.40
N THR A 87 0.29 -1.91 2.91
CA THR A 87 1.57 -2.43 3.38
C THR A 87 2.61 -2.48 2.25
N ASP A 88 2.25 -2.95 1.07
CA ASP A 88 3.18 -2.98 -0.07
C ASP A 88 3.63 -1.56 -0.45
N LYS A 89 2.73 -0.57 -0.37
CA LYS A 89 3.08 0.82 -0.65
C LYS A 89 3.97 1.44 0.43
N VAL A 90 3.73 1.12 1.71
CA VAL A 90 4.54 1.62 2.83
C VAL A 90 5.95 1.02 2.79
N LEU A 91 6.08 -0.28 2.52
CA LEU A 91 7.38 -0.94 2.46
C LEU A 91 8.26 -0.41 1.30
N ASN A 92 7.65 -0.07 0.16
CA ASN A 92 8.39 0.52 -0.97
C ASN A 92 8.87 1.95 -0.68
N ILE A 93 8.19 2.70 0.20
CA ILE A 93 8.62 4.06 0.56
C ILE A 93 9.92 4.00 1.37
N ASP A 94 10.04 3.09 2.33
CA ASP A 94 11.25 2.97 3.14
C ASP A 94 12.47 2.58 2.28
N SER A 95 12.29 1.67 1.31
CA SER A 95 13.38 1.30 0.39
C SER A 95 13.78 2.43 -0.56
N ASP A 96 12.81 3.16 -1.11
CA ASP A 96 13.10 4.29 -2.02
C ASP A 96 13.82 5.44 -1.28
N VAL A 97 13.50 5.63 0.01
CA VAL A 97 14.17 6.61 0.87
C VAL A 97 15.59 6.19 1.18
N GLU A 98 15.83 4.91 1.51
CA GLU A 98 17.16 4.38 1.79
C GLU A 98 18.07 4.47 0.56
N ASP A 99 17.59 4.02 -0.62
CA ASP A 99 18.28 4.18 -1.90
C ASP A 99 18.58 5.66 -2.23
N GLY A 100 17.67 6.56 -1.85
CA GLY A 100 17.81 8.00 -2.02
C GLY A 100 18.93 8.59 -1.14
N ILE A 101 19.03 8.14 0.11
CA ILE A 101 20.07 8.55 1.06
C ILE A 101 21.44 8.07 0.59
N ASP A 102 21.56 6.82 0.16
CA ASP A 102 22.82 6.24 -0.32
C ASP A 102 23.36 7.01 -1.53
N ARG A 103 22.49 7.30 -2.51
CA ARG A 103 22.86 8.14 -3.67
C ARG A 103 23.27 9.55 -3.29
N LEU A 104 22.70 10.11 -2.23
CA LEU A 104 23.09 11.43 -1.73
C LEU A 104 24.45 11.36 -1.05
N SER A 105 24.70 10.31 -0.26
CA SER A 105 25.99 10.05 0.39
C SER A 105 27.11 9.93 -0.64
N ASP A 106 26.92 9.12 -1.68
CA ASP A 106 27.91 8.96 -2.77
C ASP A 106 28.23 10.29 -3.46
N LYS A 107 27.22 11.14 -3.66
CA LYS A 107 27.41 12.47 -4.25
C LYS A 107 28.17 13.41 -3.32
N VAL A 108 27.90 13.34 -2.02
CA VAL A 108 28.64 14.12 -1.01
C VAL A 108 30.11 13.69 -1.01
N ASP A 109 30.39 12.39 -1.02
CA ASP A 109 31.76 11.87 -1.03
C ASP A 109 32.53 12.28 -2.29
N ASN A 110 31.90 12.23 -3.47
CA ASN A 110 32.53 12.69 -4.70
C ASN A 110 32.81 14.20 -4.68
N LEU A 111 31.88 15.01 -4.18
CA LEU A 111 32.08 16.46 -4.02
C LEU A 111 33.20 16.77 -3.02
N GLU A 112 33.29 16.02 -1.91
CA GLU A 112 34.39 16.17 -0.96
C GLU A 112 35.75 15.87 -1.60
N SER A 113 35.84 14.82 -2.43
CA SER A 113 37.06 14.51 -3.19
C SER A 113 37.44 15.64 -4.15
N GLU A 114 36.50 16.15 -4.93
CA GLU A 114 36.75 17.27 -5.86
C GLU A 114 37.22 18.54 -5.14
N LEU A 115 36.65 18.84 -3.96
CA LEU A 115 37.07 19.97 -3.14
C LEU A 115 38.51 19.82 -2.62
N VAL A 116 38.91 18.60 -2.25
CA VAL A 116 40.30 18.32 -1.81
C VAL A 116 41.29 18.57 -2.93
N ASP A 117 40.97 18.12 -4.15
CA ASP A 117 41.84 18.29 -5.31
C ASP A 117 41.95 19.76 -5.73
N ILE A 118 40.83 20.48 -5.80
CA ILE A 118 40.82 21.93 -6.10
C ILE A 118 41.65 22.71 -5.06
N LYS A 119 41.54 22.37 -3.77
CA LYS A 119 42.32 23.03 -2.71
C LYS A 119 43.82 22.76 -2.83
N LYS A 120 44.20 21.59 -3.33
CA LYS A 120 45.60 21.22 -3.59
C LYS A 120 46.17 22.02 -4.76
N GLU A 121 45.41 22.14 -5.86
CA GLU A 121 45.79 22.94 -7.03
C GLU A 121 45.91 24.43 -6.68
N LEU A 122 44.95 24.97 -5.92
CA LEU A 122 44.99 26.37 -5.48
C LEU A 122 46.24 26.68 -4.65
N LYS A 123 46.61 25.79 -3.71
CA LYS A 123 47.85 25.94 -2.92
C LYS A 123 49.11 25.93 -3.80
N ALA A 124 49.16 25.08 -4.81
CA ALA A 124 50.28 25.04 -5.74
C ALA A 124 50.41 26.36 -6.52
N SER A 125 49.30 26.88 -7.05
CA SER A 125 49.27 28.15 -7.78
C SER A 125 49.63 29.35 -6.88
N GLN A 126 49.15 29.38 -5.62
CA GLN A 126 49.53 30.42 -4.66
C GLN A 126 51.02 30.42 -4.35
N ASN A 127 51.64 29.24 -4.18
CA ASN A 127 53.07 29.13 -3.94
C ASN A 127 53.88 29.63 -5.15
N GLN A 128 53.47 29.26 -6.36
CA GLN A 128 54.11 29.74 -7.59
C GLN A 128 54.01 31.26 -7.74
N ASN A 129 52.84 31.84 -7.45
CA ASN A 129 52.67 33.30 -7.47
C ASN A 129 53.57 34.00 -6.47
N LYS A 130 53.74 33.43 -5.26
CA LYS A 130 54.64 33.98 -4.24
C LYS A 130 56.10 33.96 -4.70
N GLU A 131 56.57 32.85 -5.25
CA GLU A 131 57.95 32.71 -5.74
C GLU A 131 58.24 33.67 -6.89
N LEU A 132 57.24 33.93 -7.75
CA LEU A 132 57.35 34.89 -8.84
C LEU A 132 57.42 36.34 -8.33
N SER A 133 56.62 36.70 -7.32
CA SER A 133 56.71 38.00 -6.65
C SER A 133 58.07 38.21 -5.99
N GLU A 134 58.62 37.19 -5.30
CA GLU A 134 59.95 37.28 -4.67
C GLU A 134 61.06 37.48 -5.71
N LYS A 135 61.03 36.76 -6.84
CA LYS A 135 61.98 36.95 -7.96
C LYS A 135 61.88 38.35 -8.58
N LEU A 136 60.66 38.91 -8.68
CA LEU A 136 60.45 40.25 -9.22
C LEU A 136 61.07 41.32 -8.30
N ASP A 137 60.88 41.21 -6.99
CA ASP A 137 61.47 42.11 -5.99
C ASP A 137 63.00 42.04 -5.98
N GLU A 138 63.57 40.86 -6.21
CA GLU A 138 65.02 40.67 -6.29
C GLU A 138 65.63 41.32 -7.53
N LEU A 139 64.93 41.26 -8.67
CA LEU A 139 65.34 41.92 -9.92
C LEU A 139 65.22 43.45 -9.84
N LEU A 140 64.21 43.98 -9.13
CA LEU A 140 64.03 45.43 -8.95
C LEU A 140 65.04 46.07 -7.98
N LYS A 141 65.71 45.27 -7.13
CA LYS A 141 66.75 45.74 -6.20
C LYS A 141 68.16 45.77 -6.78
N LYS A 142 68.35 45.24 -7.99
CA LYS A 142 69.65 45.15 -8.68
C LYS A 142 69.78 46.21 -9.76
#